data_AF-A0A9W6AD53-F1
#
_entry.id   AF-A0A9W6AD53-F1
#
_cell.length_a   1.000
_cell.length_b   1.000
_cell.length_c   1.000
_cell.angle_alpha   90.00
_cell.angle_beta   90.00
_cell.angle_gamma   90.00
#
_symmetry.space_group_name_H-M   'P 1'
#
loop_
_entity.id
_entity.type
_entity.pdbx_description
1 polymer ?
#
loop_
_entity_poly.entity_id
_entity_poly.type
_entity_poly.pdbx_seq_one_letter_code
_entity_poly.pdbx_strand_id
1 'polypeptide(L)'
;MTRAFEASRRFYALPLEEKQKLDITKHLGFRGYDGIGTQSYGGDTLPDLKESFFIGRNVSQSHTDYGRILTGPNIWPSFQVLPAVAFKEPVEALFSALMELACKILEILARTLPYGEGIFDRFKRDPATPMRMLHYPPTEGAMDAAAVDDERQLGASAHTDFGAITLLLQDQVSGLQVHDSDTGNWVDVPPRQDSIVVNIGDMITRWTAAPGESITVEQHMVECIRSSYASK
;
A
#
# COMPACT_ATOMS: atom_id res chain seq x y z
N MET A 1 -4.22 12.26 8.69
CA MET A 1 -4.48 10.80 8.76
C MET A 1 -5.97 10.51 8.91
N THR A 2 -6.66 10.98 9.95
CA THR A 2 -8.09 10.69 10.22
C THR A 2 -9.05 10.92 9.04
N ARG A 3 -8.96 12.08 8.37
CA ARG A 3 -9.84 12.39 7.21
C ARG A 3 -9.68 11.42 6.04
N ALA A 4 -8.47 10.89 5.82
CA ALA A 4 -8.20 9.95 4.73
C ALA A 4 -8.71 8.54 5.06
N PHE A 5 -8.59 8.10 6.32
CA PHE A 5 -9.24 6.85 6.77
C PHE A 5 -10.77 6.95 6.68
N GLU A 6 -11.36 8.10 7.02
CA GLU A 6 -12.79 8.31 6.87
C GLU A 6 -13.24 8.32 5.40
N ALA A 7 -12.46 8.95 4.53
CA ALA A 7 -12.63 8.90 3.08
C ALA A 7 -12.57 7.46 2.54
N SER A 8 -11.58 6.68 2.98
CA SER A 8 -11.44 5.26 2.66
C SER A 8 -12.70 4.48 3.05
N ARG A 9 -13.17 4.61 4.31
CA ARG A 9 -14.40 3.95 4.77
C ARG A 9 -15.63 4.31 3.94
N ARG A 10 -15.79 5.59 3.58
CA ARG A 10 -16.90 6.05 2.74
C ARG A 10 -16.86 5.44 1.34
N PHE A 11 -15.67 5.31 0.76
CA PHE A 11 -15.50 4.66 -0.54
C PHE A 11 -15.82 3.17 -0.48
N TYR A 12 -15.30 2.44 0.51
CA TYR A 12 -15.52 1.00 0.61
C TYR A 12 -16.96 0.62 1.00
N ALA A 13 -17.69 1.54 1.62
CA ALA A 13 -19.12 1.42 1.89
C ALA A 13 -20.02 1.63 0.65
N LEU A 14 -19.47 2.05 -0.50
CA LEU A 14 -20.24 2.14 -1.75
C LEU A 14 -20.68 0.76 -2.24
N PRO A 15 -21.81 0.67 -2.98
CA PRO A 15 -22.20 -0.56 -3.68
C PRO A 15 -21.07 -1.07 -4.57
N LEU A 16 -20.94 -2.39 -4.68
CA LEU A 16 -19.88 -3.02 -5.47
C LEU A 16 -19.90 -2.55 -6.93
N GLU A 17 -21.10 -2.32 -7.49
CA GLU A 17 -21.29 -1.85 -8.85
C GLU A 17 -20.69 -0.45 -9.07
N GLU A 18 -20.72 0.42 -8.05
CA GLU A 18 -20.09 1.74 -8.12
C GLU A 18 -18.56 1.63 -8.06
N LYS A 19 -18.03 0.74 -7.22
CA LYS A 19 -16.59 0.47 -7.12
C LYS A 19 -16.04 -0.14 -8.41
N GLN A 20 -16.76 -1.10 -9.01
CA GLN A 20 -16.37 -1.78 -10.26
C GLN A 20 -16.34 -0.87 -11.50
N LYS A 21 -17.02 0.28 -11.50
CA LYS A 21 -16.88 1.29 -12.56
C LYS A 21 -15.46 1.88 -12.64
N LEU A 22 -14.67 1.72 -11.57
CA LEU A 22 -13.32 2.23 -11.43
C LEU A 22 -12.26 1.13 -11.55
N ASP A 23 -12.60 0.00 -12.19
CA ASP A 23 -11.74 -1.17 -12.36
C ASP A 23 -10.33 -0.80 -12.85
N ILE A 24 -9.35 -1.07 -11.98
CA ILE A 24 -7.94 -0.72 -12.14
C ILE A 24 -7.33 -1.21 -13.46
N THR A 25 -7.83 -2.31 -14.02
CA THR A 25 -7.32 -2.91 -15.26
C THR A 25 -7.68 -2.11 -16.52
N LYS A 26 -8.65 -1.20 -16.40
CA LYS A 26 -9.16 -0.38 -17.52
C LYS A 26 -8.52 1.00 -17.60
N HIS A 27 -7.60 1.33 -16.70
CA HIS A 27 -7.04 2.66 -16.56
C HIS A 27 -5.51 2.68 -16.58
N LEU A 28 -4.94 3.69 -17.23
CA LEU A 28 -3.49 3.87 -17.31
C LEU A 28 -2.87 4.04 -15.93
N GLY A 29 -1.70 3.42 -15.74
CA GLY A 29 -0.96 3.50 -14.48
C GLY A 29 -1.58 2.70 -13.34
N PHE A 30 -2.55 1.81 -13.60
CA PHE A 30 -3.24 1.03 -12.57
C PHE A 30 -3.88 1.95 -11.52
N ARG A 31 -4.76 2.85 -11.97
CA ARG A 31 -5.53 3.77 -11.09
C ARG A 31 -6.93 3.22 -10.87
N GLY A 32 -7.43 3.37 -9.65
CA GLY A 32 -8.79 2.96 -9.31
C GLY A 32 -8.88 1.73 -8.42
N TYR A 33 -10.01 1.04 -8.53
CA TYR A 33 -10.43 -0.04 -7.67
C TYR A 33 -9.88 -1.40 -8.11
N ASP A 34 -9.27 -2.10 -7.17
CA ASP A 34 -8.81 -3.48 -7.28
C ASP A 34 -9.61 -4.34 -6.31
N GLY A 35 -10.30 -5.36 -6.84
CA GLY A 35 -11.27 -6.17 -6.10
C GLY A 35 -10.62 -7.19 -5.16
N ILE A 36 -11.46 -7.84 -4.34
CA ILE A 36 -11.02 -8.93 -3.45
C ILE A 36 -10.54 -10.13 -4.28
N GLY A 37 -9.45 -10.77 -3.83
CA GLY A 37 -8.93 -12.01 -4.42
C GLY A 37 -8.21 -11.83 -5.76
N THR A 38 -7.88 -10.59 -6.15
CA THR A 38 -7.14 -10.32 -7.40
C THR A 38 -5.63 -10.49 -7.25
N GLN A 39 -5.11 -10.50 -6.00
CA GLN A 39 -3.69 -10.64 -5.69
C GLN A 39 -3.41 -11.96 -4.97
N SER A 40 -2.30 -12.60 -5.32
CA SER A 40 -1.76 -13.78 -4.63
C SER A 40 -0.25 -13.81 -4.90
N TYR A 41 0.54 -13.72 -3.83
CA TYR A 41 2.00 -13.68 -3.91
C TYR A 41 2.60 -14.99 -3.41
N GLY A 42 2.74 -15.97 -4.33
CA GLY A 42 3.57 -17.17 -4.17
C GLY A 42 3.09 -18.22 -3.17
N GLY A 43 3.59 -19.45 -3.31
CA GLY A 43 3.34 -20.56 -2.38
C GLY A 43 2.00 -21.28 -2.55
N ASP A 44 1.56 -21.95 -1.49
CA ASP A 44 0.26 -22.65 -1.36
C ASP A 44 -0.80 -21.74 -0.69
N THR A 45 -0.67 -20.41 -0.79
CA THR A 45 -1.64 -19.47 -0.17
C THR A 45 -2.86 -19.25 -1.07
N LEU A 46 -4.03 -19.04 -0.46
CA LEU A 46 -5.24 -18.64 -1.15
C LEU A 46 -5.17 -17.15 -1.59
N PRO A 47 -6.03 -16.70 -2.53
CA PRO A 47 -6.07 -15.29 -2.94
C PRO A 47 -6.29 -14.33 -1.77
N ASP A 48 -5.61 -13.19 -1.78
CA ASP A 48 -5.62 -12.18 -0.71
C ASP A 48 -7.04 -11.63 -0.42
N LEU A 49 -7.42 -11.57 0.86
CA LEU A 49 -8.68 -10.97 1.30
C LEU A 49 -8.56 -9.48 1.57
N LYS A 50 -8.36 -8.73 0.49
CA LYS A 50 -8.33 -7.27 0.53
C LYS A 50 -8.89 -6.69 -0.75
N GLU A 51 -9.56 -5.56 -0.63
CA GLU A 51 -9.84 -4.68 -1.76
C GLU A 51 -8.99 -3.40 -1.64
N SER A 52 -8.58 -2.84 -2.77
CA SER A 52 -7.65 -1.70 -2.80
C SER A 52 -8.18 -0.58 -3.69
N PHE A 53 -7.84 0.67 -3.36
CA PHE A 53 -8.02 1.81 -4.25
C PHE A 53 -6.68 2.51 -4.48
N PHE A 54 -6.28 2.58 -5.74
CA PHE A 54 -5.00 3.10 -6.18
C PHE A 54 -5.12 4.52 -6.69
N ILE A 55 -4.29 5.39 -6.15
CA ILE A 55 -3.93 6.67 -6.77
C ILE A 55 -2.41 6.75 -6.92
N GLY A 56 -1.94 7.79 -7.59
CA GLY A 56 -0.53 8.15 -7.58
C GLY A 56 -0.35 9.61 -7.96
N ARG A 57 0.84 9.96 -8.46
CA ARG A 57 1.03 11.26 -9.11
C ARG A 57 0.04 11.40 -10.26
N ASN A 58 -0.72 12.49 -10.26
CA ASN A 58 -1.72 12.78 -11.27
C ASN A 58 -1.04 13.29 -12.54
N VAL A 59 -1.03 12.48 -13.61
CA VAL A 59 -0.35 12.79 -14.87
C VAL A 59 -1.40 13.02 -15.95
N SER A 60 -1.55 14.27 -16.40
CA SER A 60 -2.49 14.64 -17.47
C SER A 60 -2.03 14.11 -18.85
N GLN A 61 -2.96 14.03 -19.80
CA GLN A 61 -2.68 13.62 -21.18
C GLN A 61 -1.63 14.51 -21.89
N SER A 62 -1.51 15.77 -21.48
CA SER A 62 -0.55 16.73 -22.02
C SER A 62 0.86 16.59 -21.43
N HIS A 63 1.04 15.80 -20.37
CA HIS A 63 2.32 15.65 -19.69
C HIS A 63 3.22 14.62 -20.39
N THR A 64 4.53 14.84 -20.40
CA THR A 64 5.52 13.97 -21.07
C THR A 64 5.62 12.56 -20.48
N ASP A 65 5.18 12.40 -19.23
CA ASP A 65 5.11 11.10 -18.55
C ASP A 65 3.83 10.32 -18.86
N TYR A 66 2.84 10.88 -19.56
CA TYR A 66 1.58 10.20 -19.79
C TYR A 66 1.79 8.83 -20.45
N GLY A 67 1.26 7.76 -19.82
CA GLY A 67 1.38 6.39 -20.30
C GLY A 67 2.69 5.67 -19.94
N ARG A 68 3.61 6.30 -19.18
CA ARG A 68 4.75 5.58 -18.59
C ARG A 68 4.28 4.61 -17.49
N ILE A 69 5.14 3.68 -17.12
CA ILE A 69 4.85 2.67 -16.08
C ILE A 69 4.34 3.34 -14.79
N LEU A 70 3.23 2.83 -14.23
CA LEU A 70 2.56 3.37 -13.04
C LEU A 70 2.15 4.85 -13.10
N THR A 71 2.07 5.46 -14.29
CA THR A 71 1.66 6.85 -14.46
C THR A 71 0.39 6.97 -15.31
N GLY A 72 -0.44 7.95 -14.96
CA GLY A 72 -1.72 8.22 -15.61
C GLY A 72 -2.53 9.23 -14.78
N PRO A 73 -3.67 9.70 -15.32
CA PRO A 73 -4.58 10.53 -14.56
C PRO A 73 -5.21 9.70 -13.44
N ASN A 74 -5.30 10.27 -12.24
CA ASN A 74 -6.10 9.65 -11.18
C ASN A 74 -7.57 9.66 -11.59
N ILE A 75 -8.26 8.57 -11.26
CA ILE A 75 -9.70 8.45 -11.49
C ILE A 75 -10.45 8.50 -10.16
N TRP A 76 -11.72 8.87 -10.21
CA TRP A 76 -12.53 9.08 -9.02
C TRP A 76 -13.95 8.58 -9.27
N PRO A 77 -14.67 8.11 -8.24
CA PRO A 77 -16.10 7.89 -8.36
C PRO A 77 -16.81 9.17 -8.81
N SER A 78 -17.98 9.02 -9.42
CA SER A 78 -18.85 10.15 -9.73
C SER A 78 -19.05 11.01 -8.48
N PHE A 79 -18.86 12.33 -8.61
CA PHE A 79 -19.04 13.25 -7.47
C PHE A 79 -20.50 13.42 -7.07
N GLN A 80 -21.44 12.90 -7.85
CA GLN A 80 -22.84 12.74 -7.44
C GLN A 80 -23.02 11.56 -6.46
N VAL A 81 -22.20 10.51 -6.58
CA VAL A 81 -22.22 9.33 -5.70
C VAL A 81 -21.36 9.57 -4.46
N LEU A 82 -20.15 10.10 -4.62
CA LEU A 82 -19.24 10.40 -3.52
C LEU A 82 -18.59 11.77 -3.74
N PRO A 83 -19.01 12.83 -3.01
CA PRO A 83 -18.51 14.18 -3.20
C PRO A 83 -16.98 14.27 -3.09
N ALA A 84 -16.36 15.16 -3.89
CA ALA A 84 -14.91 15.33 -3.91
C ALA A 84 -14.31 15.64 -2.52
N VAL A 85 -14.97 16.52 -1.76
CA VAL A 85 -14.59 16.88 -0.37
C VAL A 85 -14.62 15.69 0.60
N ALA A 86 -15.42 14.66 0.30
CA ALA A 86 -15.56 13.47 1.12
C ALA A 86 -14.56 12.37 0.77
N PHE A 87 -13.88 12.45 -0.38
CA PHE A 87 -12.99 11.39 -0.85
C PHE A 87 -11.74 11.92 -1.57
N LYS A 88 -11.91 12.49 -2.77
CA LYS A 88 -10.78 12.96 -3.58
C LYS A 88 -9.84 13.90 -2.82
N GLU A 89 -10.38 14.97 -2.24
CA GLU A 89 -9.59 16.01 -1.57
C GLU A 89 -8.77 15.49 -0.38
N PRO A 90 -9.35 14.76 0.60
CA PRO A 90 -8.55 14.22 1.70
C PRO A 90 -7.53 13.17 1.26
N VAL A 91 -7.82 12.42 0.19
CA VAL A 91 -6.90 11.39 -0.35
C VAL A 91 -5.73 12.03 -1.09
N GLU A 92 -5.96 13.03 -1.94
CA GLU A 92 -4.89 13.80 -2.61
C GLU A 92 -4.03 14.60 -1.61
N ALA A 93 -4.66 15.15 -0.55
CA ALA A 93 -3.95 15.81 0.53
C ALA A 93 -3.03 14.85 1.30
N LEU A 94 -3.50 13.62 1.60
CA LEU A 94 -2.66 12.60 2.22
C LEU A 94 -1.50 12.20 1.30
N PHE A 95 -1.77 11.94 0.03
CA PHE A 95 -0.74 11.60 -0.95
C PHE A 95 0.38 12.64 -0.97
N SER A 96 0.01 13.92 -1.07
CA SER A 96 0.97 15.03 -1.10
C SER A 96 1.83 15.07 0.17
N ALA A 97 1.21 14.94 1.34
CA ALA A 97 1.92 14.92 2.62
C ALA A 97 2.87 13.72 2.75
N LEU A 98 2.46 12.53 2.30
CA LEU A 98 3.30 11.34 2.32
C LEU A 98 4.47 11.44 1.33
N MET A 99 4.26 12.07 0.18
CA MET A 99 5.35 12.33 -0.77
C MET A 99 6.41 13.26 -0.19
N GLU A 100 6.01 14.34 0.48
CA GLU A 100 6.96 15.23 1.18
C GLU A 100 7.72 14.49 2.28
N LEU A 101 7.03 13.65 3.06
CA LEU A 101 7.65 12.85 4.11
C LEU A 101 8.63 11.82 3.53
N ALA A 102 8.25 11.14 2.45
CA ALA A 102 9.10 10.16 1.77
C ALA A 102 10.42 10.79 1.29
N CYS A 103 10.36 12.00 0.70
CA CYS A 103 11.57 12.73 0.30
C CYS A 103 12.49 13.02 1.49
N LYS A 104 11.94 13.47 2.62
CA LYS A 104 12.71 13.73 3.85
C LYS A 104 13.35 12.46 4.41
N ILE A 105 12.63 11.34 4.40
CA ILE A 105 13.16 10.04 4.85
C ILE A 105 14.31 9.60 3.93
N LEU A 106 14.16 9.72 2.61
CA LEU A 106 15.24 9.43 1.66
C LEU A 106 16.47 10.32 1.89
N GLU A 107 16.30 11.60 2.22
CA GLU A 107 17.41 12.50 2.57
C GLU A 107 18.12 12.07 3.86
N ILE A 108 17.38 11.63 4.87
CA ILE A 108 17.95 11.08 6.10
C ILE A 108 18.73 9.79 5.80
N LEU A 109 18.16 8.88 5.01
CA LEU A 109 18.83 7.64 4.58
C LEU A 109 20.09 7.94 3.76
N ALA A 110 20.06 8.92 2.86
CA ALA A 110 21.24 9.28 2.06
C ALA A 110 22.43 9.71 2.93
N ARG A 111 22.17 10.35 4.09
CA ARG A 111 23.20 10.79 5.04
C ARG A 111 23.83 9.66 5.84
N THR A 112 23.15 8.52 5.99
CA THR A 112 23.72 7.34 6.68
C THR A 112 24.54 6.47 5.75
N LEU A 113 24.48 6.69 4.44
CA LEU A 113 25.16 5.92 3.41
C LEU A 113 26.49 6.57 2.99
N PRO A 114 27.51 5.78 2.60
CA PRO A 114 28.83 6.29 2.22
C PRO A 114 28.86 6.96 0.82
N TYR A 115 27.72 7.04 0.14
CA TYR A 115 27.62 7.45 -1.27
C TYR A 115 27.30 8.94 -1.49
N GLY A 116 27.14 9.70 -0.40
CA GLY A 116 26.85 11.13 -0.42
C GLY A 116 25.34 11.45 -0.46
N GLU A 117 24.99 12.67 -0.03
CA GLU A 117 23.60 13.10 0.19
C GLU A 117 22.74 13.11 -1.09
N GLY A 118 23.37 13.19 -2.27
CA GLY A 118 22.68 13.29 -3.56
C GLY A 118 22.33 11.95 -4.23
N ILE A 119 22.62 10.80 -3.60
CA ILE A 119 22.43 9.47 -4.21
C ILE A 119 20.99 9.23 -4.71
N PHE A 120 19.98 9.82 -4.06
CA PHE A 120 18.57 9.64 -4.43
C PHE A 120 17.96 10.78 -5.25
N ASP A 121 18.69 11.86 -5.56
CA ASP A 121 18.13 13.08 -6.17
C ASP A 121 17.45 12.84 -7.52
N ARG A 122 18.01 11.94 -8.34
CA ARG A 122 17.40 11.58 -9.62
C ARG A 122 16.03 10.93 -9.43
N PHE A 123 15.87 10.11 -8.40
CA PHE A 123 14.66 9.30 -8.18
C PHE A 123 13.54 10.07 -7.46
N LYS A 124 13.87 11.21 -6.84
CA LYS A 124 12.90 12.15 -6.27
C LYS A 124 12.21 13.02 -7.32
N ARG A 125 12.71 13.06 -8.58
CA ARG A 125 12.11 13.86 -9.66
C ARG A 125 10.99 13.09 -10.34
N ASP A 126 9.77 13.57 -10.17
CA ASP A 126 8.55 13.02 -10.80
C ASP A 126 8.37 11.50 -10.60
N PRO A 127 8.48 10.99 -9.35
CA PRO A 127 8.51 9.56 -9.10
C PRO A 127 7.18 8.89 -9.49
N ALA A 128 7.30 7.64 -9.93
CA ALA A 128 6.18 6.75 -10.15
C ALA A 128 5.78 6.11 -8.82
N THR A 129 5.05 6.86 -7.99
CA THR A 129 4.67 6.43 -6.64
C THR A 129 3.17 6.15 -6.56
N PRO A 130 2.76 4.87 -6.45
CA PRO A 130 1.38 4.54 -6.12
C PRO A 130 1.14 4.73 -4.62
N MET A 131 -0.07 5.17 -4.26
CA MET A 131 -0.61 5.07 -2.91
C MET A 131 -1.85 4.19 -2.97
N ARG A 132 -1.91 3.22 -2.07
CA ARG A 132 -3.03 2.28 -1.95
C ARG A 132 -3.78 2.59 -0.67
N MET A 133 -5.09 2.81 -0.77
CA MET A 133 -5.98 2.57 0.35
C MET A 133 -6.33 1.10 0.33
N LEU A 134 -6.33 0.45 1.50
CA LEU A 134 -6.61 -0.96 1.66
C LEU A 134 -7.81 -1.13 2.59
N HIS A 135 -8.69 -2.07 2.27
CA HIS A 135 -9.75 -2.52 3.15
C HIS A 135 -9.76 -4.04 3.19
N TYR A 136 -9.65 -4.56 4.40
CA TYR A 136 -9.74 -5.98 4.72
C TYR A 136 -11.14 -6.21 5.29
N PRO A 137 -12.04 -6.87 4.54
CA PRO A 137 -13.38 -7.11 5.04
C PRO A 137 -13.34 -8.01 6.29
N PRO A 138 -14.28 -7.84 7.23
CA PRO A 138 -14.44 -8.77 8.34
C PRO A 138 -14.66 -10.18 7.81
N THR A 139 -14.00 -11.17 8.41
CA THR A 139 -14.15 -12.57 8.02
C THR A 139 -15.49 -13.17 8.47
N GLU A 140 -16.09 -12.62 9.53
CA GLU A 140 -17.40 -13.04 10.04
C GLU A 140 -18.54 -12.57 9.13
N GLY A 141 -19.30 -13.52 8.57
CA GLY A 141 -20.51 -13.26 7.80
C GLY A 141 -20.31 -12.81 6.35
N ALA A 142 -19.08 -12.47 5.94
CA ALA A 142 -18.74 -12.08 4.57
C ALA A 142 -18.17 -13.24 3.73
N MET A 143 -17.76 -14.34 4.37
CA MET A 143 -17.13 -15.49 3.70
C MET A 143 -17.61 -16.82 4.29
N ASP A 144 -17.48 -17.88 3.50
CA ASP A 144 -17.69 -19.24 3.99
C ASP A 144 -16.73 -19.51 5.16
N ALA A 145 -17.28 -19.91 6.31
CA ALA A 145 -16.51 -20.13 7.53
C ALA A 145 -15.32 -21.10 7.33
N ALA A 146 -15.45 -22.06 6.40
CA ALA A 146 -14.39 -23.00 6.04
C ALA A 146 -13.19 -22.35 5.33
N ALA A 147 -13.39 -21.22 4.61
CA ALA A 147 -12.30 -20.47 3.99
C ALA A 147 -11.57 -19.57 5.00
N VAL A 148 -12.25 -19.15 6.07
CA VAL A 148 -11.69 -18.29 7.13
C VAL A 148 -10.73 -19.06 8.06
N ASP A 149 -11.01 -20.34 8.29
CA ASP A 149 -10.18 -21.22 9.13
C ASP A 149 -9.02 -21.91 8.39
N ASP A 150 -8.88 -21.70 7.07
CA ASP A 150 -7.72 -22.20 6.31
C ASP A 150 -6.49 -21.34 6.61
N GLU A 151 -5.41 -21.96 7.11
CA GLU A 151 -4.17 -21.25 7.42
C GLU A 151 -3.53 -20.58 6.19
N ARG A 152 -3.88 -21.05 5.00
CA ARG A 152 -3.44 -20.53 3.71
C ARG A 152 -4.21 -19.26 3.31
N GLN A 153 -5.31 -18.93 3.99
CA GLN A 153 -6.06 -17.71 3.77
C GLN A 153 -5.43 -16.54 4.55
N LEU A 154 -4.92 -15.57 3.81
CA LEU A 154 -4.29 -14.36 4.34
C LEU A 154 -5.01 -13.10 3.87
N GLY A 155 -4.90 -12.02 4.66
CA GLY A 155 -5.36 -10.70 4.25
C GLY A 155 -4.47 -10.17 3.14
N ALA A 156 -3.15 -10.29 3.33
CA ALA A 156 -2.15 -10.11 2.29
C ALA A 156 -1.04 -11.16 2.45
N SER A 157 -0.76 -11.91 1.39
CA SER A 157 0.33 -12.88 1.32
C SER A 157 1.70 -12.25 1.51
N ALA A 158 2.70 -13.05 1.91
CA ALA A 158 4.07 -12.60 2.16
C ALA A 158 4.75 -12.04 0.90
N HIS A 159 5.28 -10.81 0.99
CA HIS A 159 5.96 -10.16 -0.13
C HIS A 159 6.95 -9.10 0.33
N THR A 160 7.82 -8.66 -0.60
CA THR A 160 8.60 -7.43 -0.47
C THR A 160 7.98 -6.34 -1.34
N ASP A 161 8.25 -5.08 -0.99
CA ASP A 161 7.83 -3.94 -1.80
C ASP A 161 8.87 -3.62 -2.88
N PHE A 162 8.40 -3.51 -4.13
CA PHE A 162 9.26 -3.18 -5.27
C PHE A 162 9.84 -1.75 -5.23
N GLY A 163 9.32 -0.86 -4.37
CA GLY A 163 9.68 0.55 -4.33
C GLY A 163 11.02 0.85 -3.65
N ALA A 164 11.27 2.13 -3.37
CA ALA A 164 12.42 2.55 -2.55
C ALA A 164 12.10 2.44 -1.06
N ILE A 165 11.00 3.06 -0.63
CA ILE A 165 10.48 2.98 0.73
C ILE A 165 8.96 2.90 0.68
N THR A 166 8.37 2.26 1.68
CA THR A 166 6.92 2.24 1.90
C THR A 166 6.62 2.95 3.21
N LEU A 167 5.66 3.89 3.15
CA LEU A 167 5.12 4.56 4.33
C LEU A 167 3.73 4.00 4.61
N LEU A 168 3.62 3.19 5.66
CA LEU A 168 2.40 2.49 6.00
C LEU A 168 1.74 3.14 7.22
N LEU A 169 0.50 3.57 7.01
CA LEU A 169 -0.38 4.09 8.05
C LEU A 169 -1.37 2.99 8.41
N GLN A 170 -1.45 2.64 9.68
CA GLN A 170 -2.39 1.65 10.21
C GLN A 170 -3.56 2.35 10.90
N ASP A 171 -4.74 1.73 10.88
CA ASP A 171 -5.79 2.07 11.83
C ASP A 171 -5.51 1.36 13.17
N GLN A 172 -6.52 1.11 14.01
CA GLN A 172 -6.29 0.45 15.30
C GLN A 172 -6.41 -1.08 15.25
N VAL A 173 -6.60 -1.66 14.06
CA VAL A 173 -6.74 -3.11 13.89
C VAL A 173 -5.37 -3.73 13.59
N SER A 174 -4.98 -4.71 14.39
CA SER A 174 -3.74 -5.48 14.21
C SER A 174 -3.84 -6.47 13.05
N GLY A 175 -2.68 -6.90 12.53
CA GLY A 175 -2.60 -7.94 11.51
C GLY A 175 -1.32 -7.89 10.68
N LEU A 176 -0.58 -6.78 10.69
CA LEU A 176 0.70 -6.65 10.00
C LEU A 176 1.79 -7.44 10.73
N GLN A 177 2.52 -8.25 9.96
CA GLN A 177 3.72 -8.97 10.40
C GLN A 177 4.88 -8.69 9.46
N VAL A 178 6.09 -8.64 10.01
CA VAL A 178 7.36 -8.55 9.27
C VAL A 178 8.20 -9.80 9.52
N HIS A 179 8.88 -10.29 8.49
CA HIS A 179 9.75 -11.44 8.59
C HIS A 179 11.16 -10.99 8.99
N ASP A 180 11.56 -11.34 10.20
CA ASP A 180 12.91 -11.14 10.70
C ASP A 180 13.85 -12.17 10.03
N SER A 181 14.77 -11.69 9.19
CA SER A 181 15.71 -12.55 8.47
C SER A 181 16.73 -13.24 9.36
N ASP A 182 17.04 -12.67 10.53
CA ASP A 182 18.07 -13.19 11.43
C ASP A 182 17.52 -14.35 12.24
N THR A 183 16.26 -14.26 12.67
CA THR A 183 15.60 -15.30 13.46
C THR A 183 14.73 -16.25 12.63
N GLY A 184 14.34 -15.85 11.41
CA GLY A 184 13.42 -16.57 10.54
C GLY A 184 11.97 -16.54 11.02
N ASN A 185 11.64 -15.66 11.97
CA ASN A 185 10.31 -15.57 12.57
C ASN A 185 9.52 -14.40 11.99
N TRP A 186 8.19 -14.56 11.99
CA TRP A 186 7.26 -13.45 11.78
C TRP A 186 7.07 -12.69 13.09
N VAL A 187 7.20 -11.36 13.02
CA VAL A 187 7.09 -10.45 14.16
C VAL A 187 5.91 -9.52 13.94
N ASP A 188 5.01 -9.47 14.92
CA ASP A 188 3.86 -8.57 14.89
C ASP A 188 4.29 -7.10 14.94
N VAL A 189 3.67 -6.28 14.11
CA VAL A 189 3.80 -4.83 14.13
C VAL A 189 2.49 -4.23 14.67
N PRO A 190 2.36 -4.08 16.00
CA PRO A 190 1.13 -3.61 16.61
C PRO A 190 0.85 -2.17 16.18
N PRO A 191 -0.41 -1.81 15.88
CA PRO A 191 -0.74 -0.44 15.55
C PRO A 191 -0.36 0.52 16.66
N ARG A 192 0.27 1.63 16.29
CA ARG A 192 0.62 2.70 17.22
C ARG A 192 0.04 4.01 16.73
N GLN A 193 -0.76 4.64 17.59
CA GLN A 193 -1.29 5.98 17.33
C GLN A 193 -0.14 6.97 17.08
N ASP A 194 -0.35 7.88 16.14
CA ASP A 194 0.61 8.92 15.75
C ASP A 194 1.98 8.38 15.26
N SER A 195 1.98 7.17 14.69
CA SER A 195 3.17 6.57 14.08
C SER A 195 2.94 6.19 12.61
N ILE A 196 4.04 6.01 11.89
CA ILE A 196 4.07 5.50 10.52
C ILE A 196 5.12 4.40 10.49
N VAL A 197 4.76 3.23 9.98
CA VAL A 197 5.72 2.14 9.71
C VAL A 197 6.45 2.46 8.42
N VAL A 198 7.77 2.32 8.42
CA VAL A 198 8.62 2.61 7.27
C VAL A 198 9.36 1.34 6.88
N ASN A 199 9.07 0.81 5.70
CA ASN A 199 9.78 -0.34 5.15
C ASN A 199 10.75 0.12 4.07
N ILE A 200 11.91 -0.53 3.98
CA ILE A 200 12.85 -0.39 2.86
C ILE A 200 12.42 -1.37 1.77
N GLY A 201 12.34 -0.90 0.53
CA GLY A 201 11.98 -1.72 -0.62
C GLY A 201 13.18 -2.13 -1.49
N ASP A 202 12.91 -3.01 -2.44
CA ASP A 202 13.92 -3.66 -3.30
C ASP A 202 14.83 -2.66 -4.05
N MET A 203 14.32 -1.46 -4.38
CA MET A 203 15.12 -0.47 -5.12
C MET A 203 16.28 0.06 -4.28
N ILE A 204 16.11 0.24 -2.97
CA ILE A 204 17.21 0.72 -2.11
C ILE A 204 18.33 -0.30 -2.14
N THR A 205 18.02 -1.59 -1.89
CA THR A 205 19.01 -2.66 -1.97
C THR A 205 19.73 -2.68 -3.31
N ARG A 206 19.02 -2.50 -4.42
CA ARG A 206 19.65 -2.44 -5.75
C ARG A 206 20.53 -1.20 -5.97
N TRP A 207 20.14 -0.05 -5.42
CA TRP A 207 20.89 1.20 -5.57
C TRP A 207 22.14 1.26 -4.69
N THR A 208 22.11 0.58 -3.55
CA THR A 208 23.17 0.65 -2.54
C THR A 208 24.02 -0.61 -2.45
N ALA A 209 23.70 -1.68 -3.20
CA ALA A 209 24.50 -2.90 -3.25
C ALA A 209 25.89 -2.59 -3.82
N ALA A 210 26.88 -2.48 -2.94
CA ALA A 210 28.29 -2.59 -3.30
C ALA A 210 28.66 -4.09 -3.44
N PRO A 211 29.72 -4.44 -4.17
CA PRO A 211 30.23 -5.82 -4.18
C PRO A 211 30.58 -6.26 -2.75
N GLY A 212 29.82 -7.20 -2.18
CA GLY A 212 30.08 -7.80 -0.87
C GLY A 212 29.25 -7.27 0.31
N GLU A 213 28.37 -6.29 0.10
CA GLU A 213 27.44 -5.79 1.14
C GLU A 213 25.98 -5.88 0.63
N SER A 214 25.11 -6.54 1.40
CA SER A 214 23.67 -6.59 1.11
C SER A 214 22.90 -5.83 2.18
N ILE A 215 22.07 -4.87 1.76
CA ILE A 215 20.98 -4.36 2.60
C ILE A 215 19.84 -5.38 2.49
N THR A 216 19.48 -6.02 3.59
CA THR A 216 18.35 -6.94 3.64
C THR A 216 17.04 -6.17 3.51
N VAL A 217 16.18 -6.60 2.59
CA VAL A 217 14.78 -6.17 2.50
C VAL A 217 13.93 -7.19 3.23
N GLU A 218 13.15 -6.74 4.20
CA GLU A 218 12.26 -7.61 4.96
C GLU A 218 10.98 -7.90 4.17
N GLN A 219 10.56 -9.16 4.21
CA GLN A 219 9.22 -9.53 3.76
C GLN A 219 8.19 -9.08 4.79
N HIS A 220 7.00 -8.74 4.34
CA HIS A 220 5.87 -8.45 5.21
C HIS A 220 4.62 -9.15 4.69
N MET A 221 3.69 -9.43 5.61
CA MET A 221 2.39 -10.03 5.32
C MET A 221 1.32 -9.42 6.23
N VAL A 222 0.06 -9.64 5.88
CA VAL A 222 -1.07 -9.29 6.74
C VAL A 222 -1.90 -10.54 7.00
N GLU A 223 -1.96 -10.97 8.26
CA GLU A 223 -2.84 -12.06 8.67
C GLU A 223 -4.30 -11.69 8.39
N CYS A 224 -5.14 -12.70 8.11
CA CYS A 224 -6.57 -12.48 8.17
C CYS A 224 -6.97 -12.10 9.60
N ILE A 225 -7.88 -11.13 9.74
CA ILE A 225 -8.54 -10.85 11.02
C ILE A 225 -9.42 -12.07 11.33
N ARG A 226 -8.88 -13.07 12.02
CA ARG A 226 -9.62 -14.23 12.53
C ARG A 226 -10.37 -13.82 13.79
N SER A 227 -11.52 -14.45 14.07
CA SER A 227 -12.39 -14.09 15.22
C SER A 227 -11.67 -14.13 16.58
N SER A 228 -10.53 -14.82 16.67
CA SER A 228 -9.67 -14.87 17.86
C SER A 228 -9.08 -13.51 18.27
N TYR A 229 -9.04 -12.50 17.38
CA TYR A 229 -8.61 -11.14 17.71
C TYR A 229 -9.75 -10.21 18.15
N ALA A 230 -11.02 -10.60 17.99
CA ALA A 230 -12.17 -9.81 18.44
C ALA A 230 -12.45 -9.91 19.95
N SER A 231 -11.63 -10.67 20.68
CA SER A 231 -11.83 -10.97 22.11
C SER A 231 -10.68 -10.55 23.03
N LYS A 232 -9.78 -9.65 22.59
CA LYS A 232 -8.79 -9.00 23.46
C LYS A 232 -8.90 -7.48 23.41
#